data_AF-A0A2D5QI90-F1
#
_entry.id   AF-A0A2D5QI90-F1
#
_cell.length_a   1.000
_cell.length_b   1.000
_cell.length_c   1.000
_cell.angle_alpha   90.00
_cell.angle_beta   90.00
_cell.angle_gamma   90.00
#
_symmetry.space_group_name_H-M   'P 1'
#
loop_
_entity.id
_entity.type
_entity.pdbx_description
1 polymer ?
#
loop_
_entity_poly.entity_id
_entity_poly.type
_entity_poly.pdbx_seq_one_letter_code
_entity_poly.pdbx_strand_id
1 'polypeptide(L)'
;NQDPSMRKGLNTFSWNLRYEGATEFEGMIIWSARPQLGPIAPPGNYKIILTVDGKEYNSSIDLIKDPRVNVSDDEIDIQFKFAMEIMAQTDLANRNVIEIRNIKNKIAKDLKNKSPNRQKKLNNIVSKLDEIESNIYQVKNQSGQDPLNFPIKVNNRLAYLRKSVESGDGLPTKGSRQVFKELKEELSGYVSRLDNVKLEIEKYL
;
A
#
# COMPACT_ATOMS: atom_id res chain seq x y z
N ASN A 1 12.72 5.84 2.18
CA ASN A 1 14.03 6.44 2.52
C ASN A 1 13.78 7.61 3.46
N GLN A 2 14.70 7.95 4.36
CA GLN A 2 14.61 9.21 5.10
C GLN A 2 15.05 10.36 4.18
N ASP A 3 14.60 11.59 4.45
CA ASP A 3 15.07 12.75 3.69
C ASP A 3 16.55 13.04 4.00
N PRO A 4 17.34 13.52 3.02
CA PRO A 4 18.70 13.96 3.27
C PRO A 4 18.73 15.14 4.27
N SER A 5 19.70 15.13 5.18
CA SER A 5 19.92 16.25 6.10
C SER A 5 20.39 17.49 5.35
N MET A 6 19.78 18.64 5.65
CA MET A 6 20.13 19.96 5.07
C MET A 6 21.03 20.79 5.99
N ARG A 7 21.72 20.15 6.95
CA ARG A 7 22.62 20.86 7.88
C ARG A 7 23.86 21.35 7.15
N LYS A 8 24.37 22.52 7.55
CA LYS A 8 25.66 23.03 7.05
C LYS A 8 26.78 22.03 7.37
N GLY A 9 27.59 21.69 6.37
CA GLY A 9 28.72 20.77 6.51
C GLY A 9 28.55 19.46 5.74
N LEU A 10 29.29 18.44 6.13
CA LEU A 10 29.22 17.10 5.52
C LEU A 10 27.94 16.39 5.95
N ASN A 11 27.15 15.92 4.98
CA ASN A 11 25.97 15.10 5.21
C ASN A 11 26.15 13.74 4.55
N THR A 12 25.56 12.72 5.16
CA THR A 12 25.52 11.36 4.62
C THR A 12 24.08 10.98 4.37
N PHE A 13 23.84 10.29 3.25
CA PHE A 13 22.56 9.70 2.91
C PHE A 13 22.79 8.25 2.53
N SER A 14 21.95 7.35 3.03
CA SER A 14 21.99 5.93 2.69
C SER A 14 20.67 5.53 2.04
N TRP A 15 20.74 5.19 0.75
CA TRP A 15 19.60 4.61 0.04
C TRP A 15 19.43 3.16 0.50
N ASN A 16 18.24 2.82 0.98
CA ASN A 16 17.92 1.44 1.39
C ASN A 16 17.64 0.50 0.19
N LEU A 17 17.96 0.94 -1.03
CA LEU A 17 17.70 0.26 -2.30
C LEU A 17 16.22 -0.03 -2.58
N ARG A 18 15.27 0.63 -1.91
CA ARG A 18 13.84 0.40 -2.12
C ARG A 18 13.15 1.59 -2.73
N TYR A 19 12.17 1.28 -3.55
CA TYR A 19 11.15 2.21 -4.03
C TYR A 19 10.20 2.60 -2.88
N GLU A 20 9.38 3.61 -3.12
CA GLU A 20 8.30 3.98 -2.22
C GLU A 20 7.34 2.79 -2.02
N GLY A 21 6.91 2.58 -0.77
CA GLY A 21 5.96 1.55 -0.42
C GLY A 21 4.52 2.03 -0.54
N ALA A 22 3.60 1.16 -0.12
CA ALA A 22 2.20 1.50 0.00
C ALA A 22 1.96 2.49 1.14
N THR A 23 0.98 3.38 0.94
CA THR A 23 0.53 4.39 1.90
C THR A 23 0.19 3.76 3.25
N GLU A 24 0.66 4.37 4.34
CA GLU A 24 0.29 3.98 5.71
C GLU A 24 -0.87 4.82 6.24
N PHE A 25 -1.59 4.32 7.25
CA PHE A 25 -2.60 5.07 7.97
C PHE A 25 -2.53 4.80 9.47
N GLU A 26 -3.10 5.72 10.25
CA GLU A 26 -3.09 5.63 11.71
C GLU A 26 -3.75 4.33 12.20
N GLY A 27 -3.05 3.63 13.10
CA GLY A 27 -3.49 2.35 13.65
C GLY A 27 -3.39 1.16 12.68
N MET A 28 -2.67 1.29 11.57
CA MET A 28 -2.44 0.17 10.65
C MET A 28 -1.54 -0.89 11.29
N ILE A 29 -2.06 -2.11 11.39
CA ILE A 29 -1.35 -3.29 11.88
C ILE A 29 -1.35 -4.34 10.77
N ILE A 30 -0.15 -4.68 10.31
CA ILE A 30 0.08 -5.67 9.26
C ILE A 30 0.94 -6.80 9.82
N TRP A 31 0.45 -8.03 9.70
CA TRP A 31 1.15 -9.21 10.13
C TRP A 31 2.16 -9.66 9.09
N SER A 32 3.40 -9.92 9.54
CA SER A 32 4.46 -10.58 8.77
C SER A 32 4.82 -9.89 7.43
N ALA A 33 4.53 -8.59 7.27
CA ALA A 33 4.91 -7.80 6.10
C ALA A 33 5.16 -6.33 6.46
N ARG A 34 5.81 -5.58 5.56
CA ARG A 34 6.12 -4.15 5.72
C ARG A 34 5.69 -3.37 4.46
N PRO A 35 4.40 -3.04 4.31
CA PRO A 35 3.89 -2.39 3.09
C PRO A 35 4.57 -1.05 2.78
N GLN A 36 5.02 -0.32 3.80
CA GLN A 36 5.71 0.97 3.67
C GLN A 36 7.10 0.88 3.04
N LEU A 37 7.68 -0.31 2.95
CA LEU A 37 8.92 -0.55 2.22
C LEU A 37 8.57 -1.07 0.83
N GLY A 38 8.77 -0.29 -0.23
CA GLY A 38 8.51 -0.75 -1.60
C GLY A 38 9.46 -1.86 -2.06
N PRO A 39 9.26 -2.38 -3.29
CA PRO A 39 10.15 -3.36 -3.89
C PRO A 39 11.61 -2.90 -3.94
N ILE A 40 12.53 -3.86 -3.84
CA ILE A 40 13.97 -3.61 -4.02
C ILE A 40 14.24 -3.22 -5.47
N ALA A 41 15.12 -2.24 -5.67
CA ALA A 41 15.54 -1.77 -6.97
C ALA A 41 16.30 -2.87 -7.73
N PRO A 42 15.93 -3.16 -9.00
CA PRO A 42 16.63 -4.15 -9.80
C PRO A 42 18.02 -3.62 -10.23
N PRO A 43 18.95 -4.51 -10.63
CA PRO A 43 20.22 -4.10 -11.23
C PRO A 43 20.03 -3.11 -12.38
N GLY A 44 20.96 -2.16 -12.52
CA GLY A 44 20.90 -1.14 -13.57
C GLY A 44 21.69 0.13 -13.25
N ASN A 45 21.71 1.06 -14.19
CA ASN A 45 22.34 2.38 -14.01
C ASN A 45 21.33 3.36 -13.40
N TYR A 46 21.67 3.91 -12.23
CA TYR A 46 20.82 4.86 -11.52
C TYR A 46 21.48 6.23 -11.48
N LYS A 47 20.68 7.28 -11.76
CA LYS A 47 21.09 8.66 -11.63
C LYS A 47 20.76 9.17 -10.23
N ILE A 48 21.75 9.72 -9.53
CA ILE A 48 21.61 10.43 -8.28
C ILE A 48 21.50 11.93 -8.60
N ILE A 49 20.39 12.54 -8.22
CA ILE A 49 20.14 13.98 -8.38
C ILE A 49 20.05 14.61 -6.99
N LEU A 50 20.98 15.50 -6.69
CA LEU A 50 20.97 16.32 -5.48
C LEU A 50 20.60 17.75 -5.85
N THR A 51 19.49 18.25 -5.31
CA THR A 51 19.05 19.63 -5.53
C THR A 51 19.28 20.47 -4.28
N VAL A 52 20.07 21.55 -4.41
CA VAL A 52 20.38 22.50 -3.32
C VAL A 52 20.11 23.90 -3.84
N ASP A 53 19.24 24.65 -3.17
CA ASP A 53 18.87 26.03 -3.52
C ASP A 53 18.50 26.19 -5.02
N GLY A 54 17.77 25.22 -5.56
CA GLY A 54 17.33 25.20 -6.97
C GLY A 54 18.39 24.77 -7.98
N LYS A 55 19.60 24.40 -7.55
CA LYS A 55 20.68 23.88 -8.42
C LYS A 55 20.81 22.36 -8.29
N GLU A 56 20.85 21.68 -9.43
CA GLU A 56 21.02 20.23 -9.51
C GLU A 56 22.50 19.82 -9.63
N TYR A 57 22.85 18.77 -8.89
CA TYR A 57 24.11 18.05 -8.96
C TYR A 57 23.82 16.60 -9.30
N ASN A 58 24.44 16.11 -10.37
CA ASN A 58 24.13 14.81 -10.96
C ASN A 58 25.33 13.88 -10.84
N SER A 59 25.07 12.63 -10.44
CA SER A 59 26.03 11.52 -10.50
C SER A 59 25.31 10.26 -10.96
N SER A 60 26.06 9.22 -11.35
CA SER A 60 25.48 7.91 -11.64
C SER A 60 26.15 6.83 -10.80
N ILE A 61 25.40 5.77 -10.53
CA ILE A 61 25.89 4.53 -9.91
C ILE A 61 25.39 3.33 -10.70
N ASP A 62 26.20 2.29 -10.79
CA ASP A 62 25.78 0.99 -11.31
C ASP A 62 25.37 0.10 -10.13
N LEU A 63 24.08 -0.22 -10.04
CA LEU A 63 23.57 -1.18 -9.09
C LEU A 63 23.71 -2.58 -9.70
N ILE A 64 24.47 -3.45 -9.03
CA ILE A 64 24.70 -4.83 -9.46
C ILE A 64 23.97 -5.80 -8.52
N LYS A 65 23.59 -6.98 -9.03
CA LYS A 65 23.07 -8.06 -8.19
C LYS A 65 24.17 -8.66 -7.32
N ASP A 66 23.76 -9.41 -6.29
CA ASP A 66 24.69 -10.27 -5.55
C ASP A 66 25.29 -11.32 -6.51
N PRO A 67 26.63 -11.43 -6.60
CA PRO A 67 27.29 -12.34 -7.55
C PRO A 67 27.02 -13.83 -7.26
N ARG A 68 26.45 -14.17 -6.10
CA ARG A 68 26.06 -15.54 -5.74
C ARG A 68 24.69 -15.94 -6.31
N VAL A 69 23.92 -14.97 -6.82
CA VAL A 69 22.60 -15.19 -7.40
C VAL A 69 22.74 -15.57 -8.88
N ASN A 70 22.39 -16.82 -9.19
CA ASN A 70 22.44 -17.36 -10.55
C ASN A 70 21.12 -17.16 -11.31
N VAL A 71 20.68 -15.91 -11.40
CA VAL A 71 19.47 -15.46 -12.10
C VAL A 71 19.85 -14.31 -13.00
N SER A 72 19.27 -14.21 -14.20
CA SER A 72 19.55 -13.10 -15.12
C SER A 72 18.97 -11.77 -14.61
N ASP A 73 19.57 -10.65 -15.02
CA ASP A 73 19.06 -9.32 -14.62
C ASP A 73 17.65 -9.08 -15.18
N ASP A 74 17.34 -9.64 -16.35
CA ASP A 74 15.99 -9.62 -16.95
C ASP A 74 14.95 -10.34 -16.09
N GLU A 75 15.29 -11.49 -15.51
CA GLU A 75 14.40 -12.22 -14.61
C GLU A 75 14.15 -11.46 -13.30
N ILE A 76 15.19 -10.77 -12.78
CA ILE A 76 15.05 -9.89 -11.62
C ILE A 76 14.14 -8.70 -11.96
N ASP A 77 14.26 -8.11 -13.14
CA ASP A 77 13.38 -7.04 -13.59
C ASP A 77 11.92 -7.50 -13.73
N ILE A 78 11.68 -8.72 -14.24
CA ILE A 78 10.33 -9.32 -14.28
C ILE A 78 9.75 -9.47 -12.86
N GLN A 79 10.57 -9.95 -11.92
CA GLN A 79 10.17 -10.08 -10.51
C GLN A 79 9.87 -8.71 -9.89
N PHE A 80 10.73 -7.72 -10.11
CA PHE A 80 10.56 -6.35 -9.64
C PHE A 80 9.25 -5.74 -10.14
N LYS A 81 8.97 -5.82 -11.45
CA LYS A 81 7.72 -5.33 -12.05
C LYS A 81 6.49 -5.98 -11.41
N PHE A 82 6.54 -7.30 -11.19
CA PHE A 82 5.46 -8.00 -10.50
C PHE A 82 5.30 -7.56 -9.04
N ALA A 83 6.40 -7.37 -8.31
CA ALA A 83 6.36 -6.85 -6.94
C ALA A 83 5.82 -5.41 -6.87
N MET A 84 6.12 -4.58 -7.88
CA MET A 84 5.55 -3.23 -8.04
C MET A 84 4.04 -3.27 -8.27
N GLU A 85 3.53 -4.20 -9.08
CA GLU A 85 2.09 -4.39 -9.25
C GLU A 85 1.39 -4.78 -7.94
N ILE A 86 1.97 -5.71 -7.17
CA ILE A 86 1.43 -6.10 -5.86
C ILE A 86 1.48 -4.92 -4.88
N MET A 87 2.57 -4.14 -4.88
CA MET A 87 2.69 -2.92 -4.07
C MET A 87 1.59 -1.93 -4.43
N ALA A 88 1.35 -1.66 -5.71
CA ALA A 88 0.31 -0.74 -6.16
C ALA A 88 -1.10 -1.18 -5.73
N GLN A 89 -1.40 -2.49 -5.75
CA GLN A 89 -2.68 -2.99 -5.22
C GLN A 89 -2.78 -2.88 -3.69
N THR A 90 -1.66 -3.07 -2.98
CA THR A 90 -1.59 -2.87 -1.53
C THR A 90 -1.84 -1.39 -1.18
N ASP A 91 -1.24 -0.47 -1.94
CA ASP A 91 -1.43 0.97 -1.80
C ASP A 91 -2.88 1.38 -2.07
N LEU A 92 -3.47 0.87 -3.15
CA LEU A 92 -4.88 1.07 -3.47
C LEU A 92 -5.78 0.63 -2.31
N ALA A 93 -5.55 -0.55 -1.74
CA ALA A 93 -6.30 -1.04 -0.60
C ALA A 93 -6.21 -0.08 0.60
N ASN A 94 -4.99 0.36 0.94
CA ASN A 94 -4.78 1.26 2.07
C ASN A 94 -5.39 2.66 1.85
N ARG A 95 -5.30 3.20 0.63
CA ARG A 95 -5.94 4.48 0.27
C ARG A 95 -7.46 4.41 0.35
N ASN A 96 -8.08 3.29 -0.04
CA ASN A 96 -9.52 3.10 0.11
C ASN A 96 -9.95 3.05 1.58
N VAL A 97 -9.15 2.46 2.48
CA VAL A 97 -9.40 2.52 3.93
C VAL A 97 -9.38 3.97 4.43
N ILE A 98 -8.38 4.75 4.02
CA ILE A 98 -8.28 6.18 4.35
C ILE A 98 -9.50 6.95 3.85
N GLU A 99 -9.90 6.72 2.60
CA GLU A 99 -11.07 7.35 1.99
C GLU A 99 -12.36 7.02 2.75
N ILE A 100 -12.58 5.75 3.07
CA ILE A 100 -13.73 5.30 3.86
C ILE A 100 -13.78 6.01 5.21
N ARG A 101 -12.66 6.07 5.94
CA ARG A 101 -12.59 6.77 7.23
C ARG A 101 -12.87 8.26 7.10
N ASN A 102 -12.34 8.90 6.05
CA ASN A 102 -12.61 10.31 5.77
C ASN A 102 -14.09 10.57 5.48
N ILE A 103 -14.73 9.71 4.69
CA ILE A 103 -16.18 9.79 4.41
C ILE A 103 -16.98 9.64 5.71
N LYS A 104 -16.69 8.61 6.52
CA LYS A 104 -17.36 8.40 7.81
C LYS A 104 -17.22 9.62 8.74
N ASN A 105 -16.03 10.21 8.80
CA ASN A 105 -15.77 11.40 9.61
C ASN A 105 -16.57 12.62 9.11
N LYS A 106 -16.71 12.80 7.80
CA LYS A 106 -17.57 13.86 7.22
C LYS A 106 -19.04 13.62 7.58
N ILE A 107 -19.55 12.41 7.38
CA ILE A 107 -20.92 12.04 7.73
C ILE A 107 -21.21 12.30 9.23
N ALA A 108 -20.29 11.90 10.12
CA ALA A 108 -20.45 12.08 11.56
C ALA A 108 -20.53 13.55 11.99
N LYS A 109 -19.79 14.44 11.33
CA LYS A 109 -19.84 15.90 11.57
C LYS A 109 -21.18 16.49 11.15
N ASP A 110 -21.73 16.03 10.03
CA ASP A 110 -22.97 16.56 9.47
C ASP A 110 -24.23 15.99 10.14
N LEU A 111 -24.12 14.82 10.78
CA LEU A 111 -25.26 14.03 11.28
C LEU A 111 -26.13 14.80 12.29
N LYS A 112 -25.51 15.59 13.17
CA LYS A 112 -26.18 16.27 14.29
C LYS A 112 -27.26 17.27 13.86
N ASN A 113 -27.15 17.82 12.66
CA ASN A 113 -28.03 18.86 12.14
C ASN A 113 -29.08 18.32 11.14
N LYS A 114 -29.20 17.00 10.98
CA LYS A 114 -30.11 16.38 10.00
C LYS A 114 -31.37 15.82 10.66
N SER A 115 -32.46 15.74 9.90
CA SER A 115 -33.72 15.13 10.35
C SER A 115 -33.55 13.64 10.69
N PRO A 116 -34.39 13.05 11.57
CA PRO A 116 -34.28 11.65 11.96
C PRO A 116 -34.24 10.67 10.78
N ASN A 117 -35.03 10.94 9.73
CA ASN A 117 -35.03 10.11 8.51
C ASN A 117 -33.69 10.17 7.75
N ARG A 118 -33.07 11.36 7.66
CA ARG A 118 -31.75 11.51 7.00
C ARG A 118 -30.63 10.91 7.85
N GLN A 119 -30.71 11.01 9.18
CA GLN A 119 -29.78 10.31 10.09
C GLN A 119 -29.84 8.80 9.89
N LYS A 120 -31.04 8.19 9.84
CA LYS A 120 -31.21 6.76 9.60
C LYS A 120 -30.56 6.30 8.28
N LYS A 121 -30.72 7.08 7.20
CA LYS A 121 -30.10 6.79 5.90
C LYS A 121 -28.58 6.90 5.96
N LEU A 122 -28.04 7.94 6.58
CA LEU A 122 -26.60 8.13 6.74
C LEU A 122 -25.97 7.02 7.59
N ASN A 123 -26.64 6.58 8.67
CA ASN A 123 -26.18 5.45 9.48
C ASN A 123 -26.12 4.16 8.66
N ASN A 124 -27.11 3.92 7.79
CA ASN A 124 -27.08 2.76 6.88
C ASN A 124 -25.88 2.83 5.90
N ILE A 125 -25.55 4.02 5.40
CA ILE A 125 -24.34 4.23 4.58
C ILE A 125 -23.08 3.93 5.38
N VAL A 126 -22.98 4.42 6.62
CA VAL A 126 -21.83 4.12 7.50
C VAL A 126 -21.67 2.62 7.71
N SER A 127 -22.76 1.88 7.94
CA SER A 127 -22.69 0.41 8.08
C SER A 127 -22.17 -0.28 6.81
N LYS A 128 -22.57 0.17 5.60
CA LYS A 128 -22.02 -0.35 4.34
C LYS A 128 -20.52 -0.06 4.24
N LEU A 129 -20.08 1.14 4.62
CA LEU A 129 -18.68 1.53 4.63
C LEU A 129 -17.86 0.71 5.63
N ASP A 130 -18.40 0.44 6.82
CA ASP A 130 -17.76 -0.42 7.82
C ASP A 130 -17.56 -1.85 7.32
N GLU A 131 -18.57 -2.41 6.64
CA GLU A 131 -18.47 -3.73 6.02
C GLU A 131 -17.35 -3.77 4.97
N ILE A 132 -17.28 -2.76 4.09
CA ILE A 132 -16.24 -2.66 3.06
C ILE A 132 -14.86 -2.51 3.71
N GLU A 133 -14.69 -1.59 4.67
CA GLU A 133 -13.41 -1.39 5.37
C GLU A 133 -12.96 -2.69 6.04
N SER A 134 -13.86 -3.40 6.73
CA SER A 134 -13.54 -4.65 7.44
C SER A 134 -13.17 -5.81 6.51
N ASN A 135 -13.46 -5.70 5.21
CA ASN A 135 -13.04 -6.66 4.20
C ASN A 135 -11.70 -6.27 3.55
N ILE A 136 -11.40 -4.98 3.49
CA ILE A 136 -10.11 -4.48 2.98
C ILE A 136 -9.01 -4.61 4.05
N TYR A 137 -9.31 -4.22 5.29
CA TYR A 137 -8.41 -4.18 6.44
C TYR A 137 -9.04 -4.79 7.69
N GLN A 138 -8.24 -5.44 8.55
CA GLN A 138 -8.72 -6.03 9.80
C GLN A 138 -8.87 -4.95 10.88
N VAL A 139 -10.06 -4.36 10.95
CA VAL A 139 -10.39 -3.25 11.87
C VAL A 139 -10.36 -3.63 13.36
N LYS A 140 -10.36 -4.93 13.70
CA LYS A 140 -10.27 -5.40 15.09
C LYS A 140 -8.86 -5.37 15.67
N ASN A 141 -7.84 -5.16 14.84
CA ASN A 141 -6.46 -5.13 15.30
C ASN A 141 -6.21 -3.87 16.15
N GLN A 142 -5.71 -4.08 17.36
CA GLN A 142 -5.24 -3.08 18.33
C GLN A 142 -3.78 -3.32 18.73
N SER A 143 -3.29 -4.55 18.59
CA SER A 143 -1.91 -4.95 18.86
C SER A 143 -1.30 -5.77 17.72
N GLY A 144 0.04 -5.83 17.68
CA GLY A 144 0.76 -6.59 16.66
C GLY A 144 0.50 -8.11 16.66
N GLN A 145 -0.03 -8.67 17.75
CA GLN A 145 -0.34 -10.12 17.86
C GLN A 145 -1.82 -10.43 17.59
N ASP A 146 -2.69 -9.44 17.48
CA ASP A 146 -4.11 -9.62 17.17
C ASP A 146 -4.39 -10.35 15.86
N PRO A 147 -3.55 -10.23 14.80
CA PRO A 147 -3.71 -11.03 13.59
C PRO A 147 -3.64 -12.55 13.80
N LEU A 148 -3.17 -13.03 14.96
CA LEU A 148 -3.24 -14.44 15.34
C LEU A 148 -4.66 -14.86 15.77
N ASN A 149 -5.48 -13.91 16.25
CA ASN A 149 -6.85 -14.12 16.68
C ASN A 149 -7.88 -13.71 15.62
N PHE A 150 -7.54 -12.73 14.77
CA PHE A 150 -8.42 -12.21 13.73
C PHE A 150 -7.81 -12.40 12.34
N PRO A 151 -8.50 -13.08 11.40
CA PRO A 151 -7.96 -13.33 10.07
C PRO A 151 -7.53 -12.05 9.34
N ILE A 152 -6.37 -12.10 8.71
CA ILE A 152 -5.86 -11.01 7.87
C ILE A 152 -6.76 -10.76 6.66
N LYS A 153 -6.78 -9.51 6.19
CA LYS A 153 -7.62 -9.05 5.08
C LYS A 153 -6.80 -8.78 3.81
N VAL A 154 -7.47 -8.41 2.71
CA VAL A 154 -6.86 -8.36 1.38
C VAL A 154 -5.60 -7.49 1.35
N ASN A 155 -5.56 -6.37 2.09
CA ASN A 155 -4.39 -5.49 2.11
C ASN A 155 -3.15 -6.18 2.70
N ASN A 156 -3.30 -6.93 3.79
CA ASN A 156 -2.22 -7.70 4.41
C ASN A 156 -1.86 -8.92 3.56
N ARG A 157 -2.84 -9.59 2.95
CA ARG A 157 -2.59 -10.74 2.05
C ARG A 157 -1.74 -10.31 0.85
N LEU A 158 -2.04 -9.16 0.25
CA LEU A 158 -1.22 -8.54 -0.81
C LEU A 158 0.19 -8.17 -0.30
N ALA A 159 0.28 -7.49 0.85
CA ALA A 159 1.57 -7.13 1.43
C ALA A 159 2.46 -8.36 1.72
N TYR A 160 1.87 -9.44 2.21
CA TYR A 160 2.56 -10.71 2.46
C TYR A 160 2.95 -11.42 1.16
N LEU A 161 2.06 -11.44 0.15
CA LEU A 161 2.37 -12.02 -1.15
C LEU A 161 3.61 -11.37 -1.76
N ARG A 162 3.71 -10.04 -1.70
CA ARG A 162 4.90 -9.32 -2.17
C ARG A 162 6.16 -9.75 -1.41
N LYS A 163 6.11 -9.79 -0.08
CA LYS A 163 7.24 -10.28 0.73
C LYS A 163 7.66 -11.70 0.32
N SER A 164 6.69 -12.58 0.06
CA SER A 164 6.96 -13.95 -0.40
C SER A 164 7.65 -13.96 -1.77
N VAL A 165 7.14 -13.17 -2.72
CA VAL A 165 7.74 -13.00 -4.05
C VAL A 165 9.16 -12.48 -3.95
N GLU A 166 9.42 -11.47 -3.10
CA GLU A 166 10.75 -10.87 -2.91
C GLU A 166 11.70 -11.72 -2.05
N SER A 167 11.26 -12.86 -1.50
CA SER A 167 12.11 -13.71 -0.65
C SER A 167 12.96 -14.71 -1.41
N GLY A 168 12.63 -14.98 -2.67
CA GLY A 168 13.45 -15.79 -3.58
C GLY A 168 14.10 -14.91 -4.64
N ASP A 169 15.17 -15.40 -5.26
CA ASP A 169 15.76 -14.78 -6.44
C ASP A 169 15.19 -15.45 -7.69
N GLY A 170 14.53 -14.70 -8.58
CA GLY A 170 14.05 -15.19 -9.87
C GLY A 170 12.56 -15.01 -10.16
N LEU A 171 12.08 -15.73 -11.18
CA LEU A 171 10.75 -15.52 -11.73
C LEU A 171 9.63 -15.79 -10.72
N PRO A 172 8.59 -14.92 -10.66
CA PRO A 172 7.41 -15.19 -9.86
C PRO A 172 6.74 -16.52 -10.22
N THR A 173 6.51 -17.35 -9.21
CA THR A 173 5.92 -18.69 -9.36
C THR A 173 4.51 -18.62 -9.92
N LYS A 174 4.06 -19.69 -10.58
CA LYS A 174 2.66 -19.80 -11.07
C LYS A 174 1.65 -19.56 -9.95
N GLY A 175 1.91 -20.10 -8.76
CA GLY A 175 1.07 -19.91 -7.57
C GLY A 175 1.01 -18.44 -7.14
N SER A 176 2.14 -17.73 -7.10
CA SER A 176 2.15 -16.31 -6.73
C SER A 176 1.33 -15.44 -7.70
N ARG A 177 1.38 -15.73 -9.00
CA ARG A 177 0.60 -15.04 -10.03
C ARG A 177 -0.89 -15.33 -9.91
N GLN A 178 -1.25 -16.58 -9.65
CA GLN A 178 -2.65 -16.98 -9.44
C GLN A 178 -3.23 -16.31 -8.19
N VAL A 179 -2.52 -16.35 -7.06
CA VAL A 179 -2.95 -15.68 -5.83
C VAL A 179 -3.06 -14.18 -6.03
N PHE A 180 -2.11 -13.54 -6.75
CA PHE A 180 -2.22 -12.12 -7.06
C PHE A 180 -3.49 -11.79 -7.83
N LYS A 181 -3.82 -12.58 -8.86
CA LYS A 181 -5.04 -12.40 -9.66
C LYS A 181 -6.29 -12.46 -8.78
N GLU A 182 -6.40 -13.47 -7.94
CA GLU A 182 -7.53 -13.65 -7.02
C GLU A 182 -7.66 -12.47 -6.04
N LEU A 183 -6.55 -12.04 -5.42
CA LEU A 183 -6.56 -10.91 -4.48
C LEU A 183 -6.89 -9.59 -5.17
N LYS A 184 -6.42 -9.39 -6.40
CA LYS A 184 -6.71 -8.20 -7.21
C LYS A 184 -8.19 -8.14 -7.57
N GLU A 185 -8.78 -9.27 -7.97
CA GLU A 185 -10.22 -9.38 -8.27
C GLU A 185 -11.07 -9.15 -7.01
N GLU A 186 -10.67 -9.75 -5.87
CA GLU A 186 -11.31 -9.53 -4.57
C GLU A 186 -11.31 -8.05 -4.17
N LEU A 187 -10.14 -7.39 -4.23
CA LEU A 187 -10.02 -5.95 -3.95
C LEU A 187 -10.87 -5.10 -4.90
N SER A 188 -10.83 -5.40 -6.20
CA SER A 188 -11.64 -4.69 -7.21
C SER A 188 -13.13 -4.77 -6.90
N GLY A 189 -13.61 -5.89 -6.36
CA GLY A 189 -14.98 -6.03 -5.89
C GLY A 189 -15.32 -5.06 -4.76
N TYR A 190 -14.42 -4.89 -3.78
CA TYR A 190 -14.61 -3.94 -2.68
C TYR A 190 -14.53 -2.48 -3.13
N VAL A 191 -13.61 -2.14 -4.04
CA VAL A 191 -13.52 -0.79 -4.62
C VAL A 191 -14.80 -0.45 -5.39
N SER A 192 -15.30 -1.37 -6.21
CA SER A 192 -16.55 -1.16 -6.96
C SER A 192 -17.75 -0.96 -6.03
N ARG A 193 -17.80 -1.69 -4.90
CA ARG A 193 -18.84 -1.48 -3.87
C ARG A 193 -18.70 -0.10 -3.21
N LEU A 194 -17.49 0.36 -2.93
CA LEU A 194 -17.25 1.69 -2.38
C LEU A 194 -17.70 2.79 -3.33
N ASP A 195 -17.38 2.67 -4.63
CA ASP A 195 -17.79 3.65 -5.63
C ASP A 195 -19.33 3.76 -5.74
N ASN A 196 -20.04 2.63 -5.67
CA ASN A 196 -21.50 2.65 -5.61
C ASN A 196 -22.03 3.36 -4.35
N VAL A 197 -21.41 3.15 -3.19
CA VAL A 197 -21.79 3.84 -1.96
C VAL A 197 -21.50 5.35 -2.06
N LYS A 198 -20.42 5.76 -2.73
CA LYS A 198 -20.11 7.18 -2.97
C LYS A 198 -21.18 7.85 -3.83
N LEU A 199 -21.66 7.18 -4.89
CA LEU A 199 -22.79 7.66 -5.71
C LEU A 199 -24.09 7.74 -4.91
N GLU A 200 -24.30 6.87 -3.92
CA GLU A 200 -25.44 7.01 -3.00
C GLU A 200 -25.29 8.26 -2.12
N ILE A 201 -24.10 8.55 -1.60
CA ILE A 201 -23.83 9.71 -0.73
C ILE A 201 -24.11 11.03 -1.45
N GLU A 202 -23.70 11.18 -2.71
CA GLU A 202 -23.92 12.40 -3.50
C GLU A 202 -25.41 12.75 -3.64
N LYS A 203 -26.30 11.75 -3.58
CA LYS A 203 -27.76 11.98 -3.59
C LYS A 203 -28.30 12.53 -2.27
N TYR A 204 -27.49 12.48 -1.21
CA TYR A 204 -27.88 12.82 0.16
C TYR A 204 -27.05 13.93 0.78
N LEU A 205 -26.05 14.50 0.08
CA LEU A 205 -25.40 15.75 0.47
C LEU A 205 -26.19 16.90 -0.13
#